data_AF-A0AAW0JPC4-F1
#
_entry.id   AF-A0AAW0JPC4-F1
#
_cell.length_a   1.000
_cell.length_b   1.000
_cell.length_c   1.000
_cell.angle_alpha   90.00
_cell.angle_beta   90.00
_cell.angle_gamma   90.00
#
_symmetry.space_group_name_H-M   'P 1'
#
loop_
_entity.id
_entity.type
_entity.pdbx_description
1 polymer ?
#
loop_
_entity_poly.entity_id
_entity_poly.type
_entity_poly.pdbx_seq_one_letter_code
_entity_poly.pdbx_strand_id
1 'polypeptide(L)'
;MGTVQKGMPHKRYHGKTGRVCNVIQHALDIIVNKQVKGKIPVKRITVQIEHNKHSKSRDSSLKQVKENDQKKKKPKRRAPGFC
;
A
#
# COMPACT_ATOMS: atom_id res chain seq x y z
N MET A 1 -16.43 4.07 9.28
CA MET A 1 -15.51 5.20 8.98
C MET A 1 -16.39 6.31 8.43
N GLY A 2 -16.77 7.26 9.27
CA GLY A 2 -17.83 8.24 8.96
C GLY A 2 -18.30 9.03 10.18
N THR A 3 -17.88 8.59 11.38
CA THR A 3 -18.04 9.30 12.64
C THR A 3 -17.09 10.50 12.78
N VAL A 4 -15.92 10.46 12.13
CA VAL A 4 -14.92 11.52 12.17
C VAL A 4 -14.98 12.35 10.89
N GLN A 5 -15.32 13.63 11.01
CA GLN A 5 -15.41 14.54 9.85
C GLN A 5 -14.07 15.16 9.48
N LYS A 6 -13.16 15.33 10.45
CA LYS A 6 -11.86 15.98 10.24
C LYS A 6 -10.93 15.06 9.43
N GLY A 7 -10.18 15.65 8.50
CA GLY A 7 -9.23 14.89 7.66
C GLY A 7 -9.87 13.79 6.82
N MET A 8 -11.17 13.93 6.51
CA MET A 8 -11.90 13.02 5.63
C MET A 8 -11.46 13.23 4.18
N PRO A 9 -10.98 12.18 3.48
CA PRO A 9 -10.57 12.32 2.09
C PRO A 9 -11.78 12.53 1.18
N HIS A 10 -11.59 13.27 0.08
CA HIS A 10 -12.64 13.45 -0.93
C HIS A 10 -13.12 12.11 -1.50
N LYS A 11 -14.42 12.00 -1.82
CA LYS A 11 -15.10 10.74 -2.22
C LYS A 11 -14.34 9.92 -3.27
N ARG A 12 -13.72 10.61 -4.23
CA ARG A 12 -12.93 9.99 -5.32
C ARG A 12 -11.75 9.12 -4.82
N TYR A 13 -11.22 9.37 -3.63
CA TYR A 13 -10.06 8.66 -3.10
C TYR A 13 -10.41 7.46 -2.22
N HIS A 14 -11.70 7.25 -1.91
CA HIS A 14 -12.11 6.04 -1.20
C HIS A 14 -11.83 4.79 -2.05
N GLY A 15 -11.38 3.72 -1.39
CA GLY A 15 -11.00 2.47 -2.04
C GLY A 15 -9.72 2.56 -2.88
N LYS A 16 -9.02 3.71 -2.90
CA LYS A 16 -7.71 3.81 -3.53
C LYS A 16 -6.63 3.42 -2.53
N THR A 17 -5.66 2.64 -3.00
CA THR A 17 -4.45 2.32 -2.24
C THR A 17 -3.32 3.23 -2.70
N GLY A 18 -2.54 3.73 -1.76
CA GLY A 18 -1.38 4.58 -2.02
C GLY A 18 -0.18 4.15 -1.20
N ARG A 19 0.91 4.90 -1.36
CA ARG A 19 2.11 4.76 -0.52
C ARG A 19 2.18 5.94 0.44
N VAL A 20 2.55 5.67 1.69
CA VAL A 20 2.81 6.70 2.69
C VAL A 20 4.14 7.37 2.34
N CYS A 21 4.17 8.70 2.36
CA CYS A 21 5.39 9.48 2.07
C CYS A 21 5.87 10.27 3.26
N ASN A 22 4.94 10.80 4.05
CA ASN A 22 5.25 11.53 5.27
C ASN A 22 4.24 11.17 6.36
N VAL A 23 4.69 11.28 7.61
CA VAL A 23 3.92 10.97 8.81
C VAL A 23 3.83 12.25 9.65
N ILE A 24 2.61 12.64 10.00
CA ILE A 24 2.29 13.80 10.84
C ILE A 24 1.60 13.27 12.10
N GLN A 25 1.60 14.03 13.20
CA GLN A 25 1.10 13.60 14.52
C GLN A 25 -0.23 12.84 14.51
N HIS A 26 -1.23 13.30 13.74
CA HIS A 26 -2.56 12.67 13.66
C HIS A 26 -2.96 12.25 12.24
N ALA A 27 -2.06 12.39 11.26
CA ALA A 27 -2.37 12.20 9.85
C ALA A 27 -1.19 11.65 9.06
N LEU A 28 -1.48 11.11 7.88
CA LEU A 28 -0.51 10.56 6.96
C LEU A 28 -0.64 11.27 5.61
N ASP A 29 0.50 11.59 5.00
CA ASP A 29 0.54 12.01 3.61
C ASP A 29 0.69 10.79 2.72
N ILE A 30 -0.32 10.56 1.90
CA ILE A 30 -0.40 9.41 1.01
C ILE A 30 -0.29 9.89 -0.42
N ILE A 31 0.62 9.26 -1.17
CA ILE A 31 0.69 9.36 -2.62
C ILE A 31 -0.31 8.37 -3.24
N VAL A 32 -1.26 8.92 -4.00
CA VAL A 32 -2.27 8.17 -4.77
C VAL A 32 -2.18 8.57 -6.24
N ASN A 33 -2.24 7.57 -7.12
CA ASN A 33 -2.31 7.80 -8.56
C ASN A 33 -3.77 8.10 -8.96
N LYS A 34 -4.01 9.30 -9.50
CA LYS A 34 -5.35 9.74 -9.90
C LYS A 34 -5.40 9.87 -11.41
N GLN A 35 -6.34 9.19 -12.06
CA GLN A 35 -6.58 9.41 -13.49
C GLN A 35 -7.35 10.72 -13.72
N VAL A 36 -6.81 11.58 -14.60
CA VAL A 36 -7.40 12.86 -15.00
C VAL A 36 -7.22 13.03 -16.52
N LYS A 37 -8.32 13.04 -17.27
CA LYS A 37 -8.36 13.31 -18.72
C LYS A 37 -7.22 12.61 -19.50
N GLY A 38 -7.11 11.29 -19.35
CA GLY A 38 -6.12 10.46 -20.07
C GLY A 38 -4.72 10.41 -19.45
N LYS A 39 -4.39 11.26 -18.47
CA LYS A 39 -3.11 11.23 -17.75
C LYS A 39 -3.29 10.64 -16.35
N ILE A 40 -2.20 10.13 -15.76
CA ILE A 40 -2.17 9.61 -14.39
C ILE A 40 -1.22 10.47 -13.54
N PRO A 41 -1.64 11.70 -13.15
CA PRO A 41 -0.87 12.47 -12.19
C PRO A 41 -0.84 11.83 -10.81
N VAL A 42 0.32 11.94 -10.18
CA VAL A 42 0.53 11.62 -8.77
C VAL A 42 -0.11 12.71 -7.92
N LYS A 43 -0.97 12.34 -6.96
CA LYS A 43 -1.59 13.27 -6.01
C LYS A 43 -1.18 12.91 -4.59
N ARG A 44 -0.75 13.93 -3.84
CA ARG A 44 -0.51 13.84 -2.40
C ARG A 44 -1.76 14.27 -1.66
N ILE A 45 -2.15 13.49 -0.66
CA ILE A 45 -3.37 13.70 0.11
C ILE A 45 -3.02 13.47 1.58
N THR A 46 -3.37 14.43 2.43
CA THR A 46 -3.26 14.29 3.88
C THR A 46 -4.54 13.65 4.41
N VAL A 47 -4.42 12.50 5.08
CA VAL A 47 -5.55 11.71 5.57
C VAL A 47 -5.31 11.33 7.02
N GLN A 48 -6.31 11.49 7.89
CA GLN A 48 -6.20 11.05 9.28
C GLN A 48 -6.11 9.54 9.42
N ILE A 49 -5.50 9.07 10.51
CA ILE A 49 -5.29 7.64 10.79
C ILE A 49 -6.63 6.88 10.83
N GLU A 50 -7.68 7.52 11.35
CA GLU A 50 -9.05 6.98 11.41
C GLU A 50 -9.64 6.59 10.06
N HIS A 51 -9.15 7.20 8.97
CA HIS A 51 -9.62 6.99 7.60
C HIS A 51 -8.75 6.00 6.81
N ASN A 52 -7.65 5.54 7.39
CA ASN A 52 -6.69 4.66 6.73
C ASN A 52 -6.77 3.23 7.28
N LYS A 53 -6.48 2.26 6.42
CA LYS A 53 -6.32 0.85 6.78
C LYS A 53 -5.12 0.28 6.05
N HIS A 54 -4.33 -0.54 6.74
CA HIS A 54 -3.22 -1.25 6.12
C HIS A 54 -3.73 -2.29 5.11
N SER A 55 -3.02 -2.39 3.97
CA SER A 55 -3.37 -3.34 2.91
C SER A 55 -2.81 -4.73 3.20
N LYS A 56 -3.71 -5.70 3.43
CA LYS A 56 -3.35 -7.11 3.69
C LYS A 56 -2.62 -7.78 2.51
N SER A 57 -2.82 -7.28 1.28
CA SER A 57 -2.15 -7.80 0.08
C SER A 57 -0.64 -7.57 0.14
N ARG A 58 -0.19 -6.48 0.77
CA ARG A 58 1.26 -6.23 0.93
C ARG A 58 1.87 -7.20 1.94
N ASP A 59 1.17 -7.48 3.03
CA ASP A 59 1.63 -8.39 4.08
C ASP A 59 1.79 -9.82 3.55
N SER A 60 0.83 -10.32 2.77
CA SER A 60 0.94 -11.65 2.16
C SER A 60 2.10 -11.73 1.18
N SER A 61 2.30 -10.70 0.34
CA SER A 61 3.45 -10.62 -0.58
C SER A 61 4.78 -10.64 0.16
N LEU A 62 4.92 -9.88 1.25
CA LEU A 62 6.14 -9.86 2.06
C LEU A 62 6.42 -11.21 2.74
N LYS A 63 5.37 -11.92 3.20
CA LYS A 63 5.51 -13.28 3.75
C LYS A 63 6.02 -14.26 2.70
N GLN A 64 5.44 -14.25 1.49
CA GLN A 64 5.86 -15.11 0.39
C GLN A 64 7.31 -14.87 -0.03
N VAL A 65 7.74 -13.61 -0.10
CA VAL A 65 9.14 -13.27 -0.40
C VAL A 65 10.08 -13.87 0.64
N LYS A 66 9.76 -13.71 1.94
CA LYS A 66 10.56 -14.29 3.03
C LYS A 66 10.65 -15.81 2.95
N GLU A 67 9.53 -16.50 2.69
CA GLU A 67 9.53 -17.97 2.55
C GLU A 67 10.35 -18.43 1.36
N ASN A 68 10.29 -17.72 0.23
CA ASN A 68 11.04 -18.03 -0.96
C ASN A 68 12.55 -17.82 -0.76
N ASP A 69 12.94 -16.74 -0.07
CA ASP A 69 14.35 -16.49 0.24
C ASP A 69 14.92 -17.55 1.19
N GLN A 70 14.14 -18.01 2.16
CA GLN A 70 14.53 -19.15 3.01
C GLN A 70 14.69 -20.44 2.21
N LYS A 71 13.78 -20.73 1.26
CA LYS A 71 13.87 -21.91 0.38
C LYS A 71 15.09 -21.84 -0.54
N LYS A 72 15.46 -20.64 -1.04
CA LYS A 72 16.66 -20.44 -1.86
C LYS A 72 17.96 -20.66 -1.08
N LYS A 73 18.00 -20.30 0.21
CA LYS A 73 19.17 -20.47 1.08
C LYS A 73 19.42 -21.94 1.47
N LYS A 74 18.40 -22.80 1.43
CA LYS A 74 18.56 -24.24 1.66
C LYS A 74 19.29 -24.87 0.46
N PRO A 75 20.27 -25.77 0.68
CA PRO A 75 20.99 -26.41 -0.43
C PRO A 75 20.02 -27.24 -1.29
N LYS A 76 19.89 -26.87 -2.56
CA LYS A 76 19.06 -27.60 -3.54
C LYS A 76 19.71 -28.96 -3.83
N ARG A 77 19.16 -30.05 -3.29
CA ARG A 77 19.42 -31.40 -3.80
C ARG A 77 18.70 -31.51 -5.17
N ARG A 78 19.46 -31.24 -6.25
CA ARG A 78 19.18 -31.49 -7.69
C ARG A 78 17.78 -31.08 -8.20
N ALA A 79 17.78 -30.12 -9.13
CA ALA A 79 16.57 -29.59 -9.76
C ALA A 79 15.93 -30.59 -10.75
N PRO A 80 14.65 -30.39 -11.11
CA PRO A 80 14.41 -29.49 -12.23
C PRO A 80 13.39 -28.38 -11.91
N GLY A 81 13.64 -27.23 -12.55
CA GLY A 81 12.62 -26.25 -12.89
C GLY A 81 12.19 -25.29 -11.79
N PHE A 82 12.61 -24.03 -11.91
CA PHE A 82 11.71 -22.88 -11.79
C PHE A 82 12.35 -21.72 -12.54
N CYS A 83 11.50 -20.91 -13.19
CA CYS A 83 11.80 -19.78 -14.06
C CYS A 83 13.01 -18.93 -13.67
#